data_AF-A0A536BW09-F1
#
_entry.id   AF-A0A536BW09-F1
#
_cell.length_a   1.000
_cell.length_b   1.000
_cell.length_c   1.000
_cell.angle_alpha   90.00
_cell.angle_beta   90.00
_cell.angle_gamma   90.00
#
_symmetry.space_group_name_H-M   'P 1'
#
loop_
_entity.id
_entity.type
_entity.pdbx_description
1 polymer ?
#
loop_
_entity_poly.entity_id
_entity_poly.type
_entity_poly.pdbx_seq_one_letter_code
_entity_poly.pdbx_strand_id
1 'polypeptide(L)' 'MKIVRTREELREALASAPRPVGLVPTMGWLHEGHRSLMRRARADNATTVVSIFVNPRQFNSPDDLAQYPRDEPRDLAMCA' A
#
# COMPACT_ATOMS: atom_id res chain seq x y z
N MET A 1 -10.36 7.93 2.58
CA MET A 1 -9.10 7.17 2.70
C MET A 1 -8.55 7.37 4.11
N LYS A 2 -8.14 6.32 4.83
CA LYS A 2 -7.48 6.40 6.14
C LYS A 2 -6.03 5.98 5.97
N ILE A 3 -5.09 6.75 6.50
CA ILE A 3 -3.65 6.40 6.51
C ILE A 3 -3.33 5.84 7.89
N VAL A 4 -2.67 4.69 7.92
CA VAL A 4 -2.20 4.02 9.14
C VAL A 4 -0.72 3.70 8.98
N ARG A 5 0.05 3.85 10.06
CA ARG A 5 1.52 3.74 10.10
C ARG A 5 2.00 2.68 11.08
N THR A 6 1.16 2.27 12.02
CA THR A 6 1.51 1.23 12.99
C THR A 6 0.68 -0.04 12.80
N ARG A 7 1.21 -1.15 13.30
CA ARG A 7 0.48 -2.44 13.34
C ARG A 7 -0.78 -2.34 14.20
N GLU A 8 -0.75 -1.51 15.24
CA GLU A 8 -1.88 -1.29 16.13
C GLU A 8 -3.00 -0.52 15.43
N GLU A 9 -2.67 0.60 14.79
CA GLU A 9 -3.61 1.38 13.98
C GLU A 9 -4.24 0.55 12.85
N LEU A 10 -3.45 -0.32 12.21
CA LEU A 10 -3.97 -1.24 11.18
C LEU A 10 -4.95 -2.25 11.78
N ARG A 11 -4.64 -2.86 12.93
CA ARG A 11 -5.55 -3.80 13.61
C ARG A 11 -6.85 -3.11 14.00
N GLU A 12 -6.76 -1.92 14.57
CA GLU A 12 -7.93 -1.13 14.96
C GLU A 12 -8.79 -0.78 13.74
N ALA A 13 -8.18 -0.29 12.65
CA ALA A 13 -8.88 0.02 11.42
C ALA A 13 -9.58 -1.20 10.79
N LEU A 14 -8.97 -2.39 10.88
CA LEU A 14 -9.52 -3.63 10.33
C LEU A 14 -10.53 -4.34 11.23
N ALA A 15 -10.62 -3.95 12.52
CA ALA A 15 -11.54 -4.57 13.48
C ALA A 15 -13.01 -4.34 13.08
N SER A 16 -13.32 -3.15 12.57
CA SER A 16 -14.67 -2.75 12.12
C SER A 16 -14.83 -2.63 10.61
N ALA A 17 -13.78 -2.95 9.83
CA ALA A 17 -13.81 -2.83 8.38
C ALA A 17 -14.76 -3.87 7.73
N PRO A 18 -15.63 -3.46 6.79
CA PRO A 18 -16.44 -4.38 6.00
C PRO A 18 -15.61 -5.46 5.31
N ARG A 19 -16.12 -6.69 5.28
CA ARG A 19 -15.47 -7.85 4.65
C ARG A 19 -16.13 -8.18 3.30
N PRO A 20 -15.39 -8.77 2.34
CA PRO A 20 -13.98 -9.16 2.42
C PRO A 20 -13.03 -7.95 2.31
N VAL A 21 -11.76 -8.16 2.71
CA VAL A 21 -10.67 -7.18 2.62
C VAL A 21 -9.73 -7.61 1.51
N GLY A 22 -9.58 -6.78 0.48
CA GLY A 22 -8.57 -6.93 -0.56
C GLY A 22 -7.30 -6.20 -0.19
N LEU A 23 -6.14 -6.83 -0.42
CA LEU A 23 -4.82 -6.24 -0.14
C LEU A 23 -4.04 -6.06 -1.45
N VAL A 24 -3.49 -4.86 -1.66
CA VAL A 24 -2.52 -4.56 -2.71
C VAL A 24 -1.18 -4.21 -2.06
N PRO A 25 -0.25 -5.17 -1.94
CA PRO A 25 1.05 -4.90 -1.35
C PRO A 25 1.98 -4.22 -2.37
N THR A 26 2.61 -3.12 -1.97
CA THR A 26 3.53 -2.35 -2.81
C THR A 26 4.74 -1.87 -2.02
N MET A 27 5.79 -1.46 -2.75
CA MET A 27 6.93 -0.74 -2.17
C MET A 27 6.86 0.79 -2.40
N GLY A 28 5.70 1.32 -2.80
CA GLY A 28 5.56 2.73 -3.20
C GLY A 28 6.03 2.99 -4.62
N TRP A 29 6.26 4.27 -4.94
CA TRP A 29 6.51 4.75 -6.30
C TRP A 29 5.46 4.26 -7.29
N LEU A 30 4.20 4.50 -6.93
CA LEU A 30 3.03 3.95 -7.59
C LEU A 30 2.94 4.45 -9.04
N HIS A 31 2.22 3.68 -9.86
CA HIS A 31 1.98 3.99 -11.26
C HIS A 31 0.68 3.31 -11.70
N GLU A 32 0.26 3.47 -12.96
CA GLU A 32 -1.05 2.98 -13.42
C GLU A 32 -1.24 1.47 -13.22
N GLY A 33 -0.19 0.66 -13.41
CA GLY A 33 -0.24 -0.77 -13.07
C GLY A 33 -0.62 -1.07 -11.61
N HIS A 34 -0.19 -0.25 -10.65
CA HIS A 34 -0.65 -0.37 -9.26
C HIS A 34 -2.11 0.06 -9.12
N ARG A 35 -2.50 1.17 -9.79
CA ARG A 35 -3.88 1.67 -9.76
C ARG A 35 -4.86 0.64 -10.36
N SER A 36 -4.49 -0.12 -11.39
CA SER A 36 -5.35 -1.18 -11.92
C SER A 36 -5.59 -2.30 -10.90
N LEU A 37 -4.58 -2.66 -10.10
CA LEU A 37 -4.75 -3.62 -9.00
C LEU A 37 -5.66 -3.07 -7.91
N MET A 38 -5.52 -1.79 -7.55
CA MET A 38 -6.41 -1.12 -6.58
C MET A 38 -7.86 -1.07 -7.07
N ARG A 39 -8.08 -0.76 -8.35
CA ARG A 39 -9.41 -0.79 -8.98
C ARG A 39 -10.04 -2.17 -8.89
N ARG A 40 -9.26 -3.21 -9.21
CA ARG A 40 -9.72 -4.60 -9.11
C ARG A 40 -10.03 -5.00 -7.67
N ALA A 41 -9.15 -4.69 -6.73
CA ALA A 41 -9.36 -4.97 -5.31
C ALA A 41 -10.64 -4.31 -4.78
N ARG A 42 -10.92 -3.07 -5.20
CA ARG A 42 -12.14 -2.35 -4.82
C ARG A 42 -13.41 -2.95 -5.44
N ALA A 43 -13.34 -3.49 -6.65
CA ALA A 43 -14.47 -4.16 -7.28
C ALA A 43 -14.84 -5.48 -6.59
N ASP A 44 -13.82 -6.22 -6.14
CA ASP A 44 -13.99 -7.58 -5.60
C ASP A 44 -14.16 -7.59 -4.06
N ASN A 45 -13.93 -6.48 -3.36
CA ASN A 45 -13.88 -6.43 -1.90
C ASN A 45 -14.57 -5.21 -1.30
N ALA A 46 -15.19 -5.39 -0.13
CA ALA A 46 -15.85 -4.31 0.60
C ALA A 46 -14.85 -3.31 1.20
N THR A 47 -13.64 -3.77 1.54
CA THR A 47 -12.51 -2.93 1.98
C THR A 47 -11.30 -3.20 1.12
N THR A 48 -10.60 -2.14 0.68
CA THR A 48 -9.29 -2.24 0.02
C THR A 48 -8.22 -1.64 0.90
N VAL A 49 -7.14 -2.40 1.12
CA VAL A 49 -5.93 -1.97 1.81
C VAL A 49 -4.79 -1.93 0.80
N VAL A 50 -4.04 -0.84 0.81
CA VAL A 50 -2.77 -0.72 0.07
C VAL A 50 -1.67 -0.59 1.10
N SER A 51 -0.65 -1.44 1.04
CA SER A 51 0.56 -1.23 1.84
C SER A 51 1.65 -0.58 1.00
N ILE A 52 2.32 0.42 1.57
CA ILE A 52 3.50 1.05 0.98
C ILE A 52 4.66 0.78 1.95
N PHE A 53 5.53 -0.15 1.59
CA PHE A 53 6.68 -0.52 2.43
C PHE A 53 7.85 -0.97 1.57
N VAL A 54 8.89 -0.14 1.47
CA VAL A 54 10.17 -0.52 0.86
C VAL A 54 10.86 -1.51 1.81
N ASN A 55 10.82 -2.80 1.50
CA ASN A 55 11.32 -3.85 2.38
C ASN A 55 12.85 -4.03 2.21
N PRO A 56 13.69 -3.66 3.19
CA PRO A 56 15.15 -3.75 3.05
C PRO A 56 15.65 -5.16 2.77
N ARG A 57 14.93 -6.20 3.23
CA ARG A 57 15.32 -7.60 3.04
C ARG A 57 15.17 -8.09 1.60
N GLN A 58 14.52 -7.33 0.72
CA GLN A 58 14.32 -7.68 -0.69
C GLN A 58 15.38 -7.08 -1.62
N PHE A 59 16.34 -6.31 -1.08
CA PHE A 59 17.41 -5.69 -1.85
C PHE A 59 18.71 -6.47 -1.70
N ASN A 60 19.40 -6.70 -2.82
CA ASN A 60 20.69 -7.37 -2.86
C ASN A 60 21.86 -6.42 -2.58
N SER A 61 21.64 -5.11 -2.76
CA SER A 61 22.63 -4.06 -2.54
C SER A 61 22.07 -2.96 -1.64
N PRO A 62 22.85 -2.43 -0.68
CA PRO A 62 22.50 -1.22 0.06
C PRO A 62 22.27 -0.01 -0.85
N ASP A 63 23.00 0.09 -1.97
CA ASP A 63 22.87 1.20 -2.91
C ASP A 63 21.52 1.18 -3.63
N ASP A 64 21.05 0.00 -4.04
CA ASP A 64 19.72 -0.17 -4.65
C ASP A 64 18.61 0.25 -3.67
N LEU A 65 18.75 -0.12 -2.39
CA LEU A 65 17.81 0.28 -1.35
C LEU A 65 17.85 1.80 -1.11
N ALA A 66 19.03 2.41 -1.13
CA ALA A 66 19.20 3.84 -0.94
C ALA A 66 18.57 4.63 -2.09
N GLN A 67 18.78 4.19 -3.34
CA GLN A 67 18.29 4.83 -4.55
C GLN A 67 16.83 4.52 -4.87
N TYR A 68 16.20 3.56 -4.20
CA TYR A 68 14.80 3.22 -4.45
C TYR A 68 13.90 4.46 -4.26
N PRO A 69 13.08 4.82 -5.26
CA PRO A 69 12.31 6.06 -5.24
C PRO A 69 11.25 6.05 -4.13
N ARG A 70 11.11 7.19 -3.43
CA ARG A 70 10.16 7.38 -2.34
C ARG A 70 9.50 8.75 -2.48
N ASP A 71 8.19 8.75 -2.68
CA ASP A 71 7.36 9.96 -2.75
C ASP A 71 5.97 9.64 -2.21
N GLU A 72 5.84 9.66 -0.88
CA GLU A 72 4.58 9.37 -0.19
C GLU A 72 3.44 10.30 -0.64
N PRO A 73 3.61 11.64 -0.75
CA PRO A 73 2.56 12.52 -1.25
C PRO A 73 2.02 12.12 -2.63
N ARG A 74 2.91 11.80 -3.57
CA ARG A 74 2.54 11.31 -4.90
C ARG A 74 1.78 9.99 -4.82
N ASP A 75 2.27 9.04 -4.03
CA ASP A 75 1.63 7.74 -3.88
C ASP A 75 0.24 7.85 -3.22
N LEU A 76 0.09 8.70 -2.21
CA LEU A 76 -1.21 8.97 -1.57
C LEU A 76 -2.21 9.60 -2.53
N ALA A 77 -1.77 10.52 -3.40
CA ALA A 77 -2.61 11.07 -4.47
C ALA A 77 -3.03 9.99 -5.48
N MET A 78 -2.23 8.93 -5.64
CA MET A 78 -2.60 7.78 -6.47
C MET A 78 -3.60 6.83 -5.80
N CYS A 79 -3.63 6.76 -4.47
CA CYS A 79 -4.57 5.97 -3.68
C CYS A 79 -5.95 6.63 -3.49
N ALA A 80 -6.03 7.95 -3.73
CA ALA A 80 -7.27 8.72 -3.66
C ALA A 80 -8.29 8.31 -4.73
#